data_AF-J3N1W0-F1
#
_entry.id   AF-J3N1W0-F1
#
_cell.length_a   1.000
_cell.length_b   1.000
_cell.length_c   1.000
_cell.angle_alpha   90.00
_cell.angle_beta   90.00
_cell.angle_gamma   90.00
#
_symmetry.space_group_name_H-M   'P 1'
#
loop_
_entity.id
_entity.type
_entity.pdbx_description
1 polymer ?
#
loop_
_entity_poly.entity_id
_entity_poly.type
_entity_poly.pdbx_seq_one_letter_code
_entity_poly.pdbx_strand_id
1 'polypeptide(L)' 'MDSRAVAFFFLLVLAFQGNPSFAEECLVLRIPDFVCPFPACMLTCKIRAIGHHGKVKEAWCTGKGLKGICNCTICME' A
#
# COMPACT_ATOMS: atom_id res chain seq x y z
N MET A 1 -14.17 42.30 -0.32
CA MET A 1 -13.64 40.93 -0.42
C MET A 1 -14.80 40.01 -0.74
N ASP A 2 -14.87 39.51 -1.97
CA ASP A 2 -15.93 38.61 -2.44
C ASP A 2 -15.83 37.24 -1.76
N SER A 3 -16.65 37.03 -0.73
CA SER A 3 -16.79 35.77 -0.01
C SER A 3 -17.14 34.58 -0.92
N ARG A 4 -17.73 34.88 -2.09
CA ARG A 4 -18.05 33.90 -3.14
C ARG A 4 -16.80 33.25 -3.71
N ALA A 5 -15.75 34.03 -3.99
CA ALA A 5 -14.50 33.51 -4.54
C ALA A 5 -13.83 32.53 -3.56
N VAL A 6 -13.83 32.85 -2.27
CA VAL A 6 -13.25 32.00 -1.22
C VAL A 6 -13.97 30.65 -1.13
N ALA A 7 -15.30 30.63 -1.24
CA ALA A 7 -16.08 29.40 -1.25
C ALA A 7 -15.78 28.51 -2.47
N PHE A 8 -15.62 29.11 -3.66
CA PHE A 8 -15.25 28.36 -4.88
C PHE A 8 -13.85 27.76 -4.79
N PHE A 9 -12.86 28.50 -4.28
CA PHE A 9 -11.52 27.95 -4.06
C PHE A 9 -11.52 26.81 -3.03
N PHE A 10 -12.31 26.93 -1.97
CA PHE A 10 -12.43 25.87 -0.97
C PHE A 10 -13.05 24.59 -1.55
N LEU A 11 -14.08 24.71 -2.39
CA LEU A 11 -14.70 23.57 -3.08
C LEU A 11 -13.74 22.90 -4.08
N LEU A 12 -12.92 23.68 -4.79
CA LEU A 12 -11.88 23.14 -5.67
C LEU A 12 -10.81 22.35 -4.90
N VAL A 13 -10.38 22.84 -3.74
CA VAL A 13 -9.43 22.12 -2.87
C VAL A 13 -10.05 20.83 -2.32
N LEU A 14 -11.33 20.85 -1.93
CA LEU A 14 -12.07 19.66 -1.50
C LEU A 14 -12.24 18.64 -2.63
N ALA A 15 -12.51 19.06 -3.86
CA ALA A 15 -12.56 18.17 -5.02
C ALA A 15 -11.18 17.59 -5.37
N PHE A 16 -10.10 18.34 -5.10
CA PHE A 16 -8.73 17.87 -5.30
C PHE A 16 -8.25 16.91 -4.20
N GLN A 17 -8.57 17.18 -2.92
CA GLN A 17 -8.30 16.25 -1.81
C GLN A 17 -9.21 15.02 -1.82
N GLY A 18 -10.40 15.15 -2.40
CA GLY A 18 -11.41 14.09 -2.53
C GLY A 18 -11.20 13.16 -3.73
N ASN A 19 -10.10 13.30 -4.50
CA ASN A 19 -9.66 12.29 -5.45
C ASN A 19 -8.72 11.30 -4.74
N PRO A 20 -9.23 10.17 -4.21
CA PRO A 20 -8.38 9.04 -3.85
C PRO A 20 -7.76 8.37 -5.10
N SER A 21 -7.93 8.95 -6.28
CA SER A 21 -7.40 8.49 -7.57
C SER A 21 -5.88 8.61 -7.69
N PHE A 22 -5.22 9.27 -6.73
CA PHE A 22 -3.76 9.21 -6.54
C PHE A 22 -3.39 8.36 -5.30
N ALA A 23 -4.27 7.46 -4.86
CA ALA A 23 -3.82 6.32 -4.09
C ALA A 23 -3.30 5.31 -5.12
N GLU A 24 -1.99 5.15 -5.21
CA GLU A 24 -1.39 3.93 -5.79
C GLU A 24 -2.26 2.74 -5.38
N GLU A 25 -2.71 1.94 -6.35
CA GLU A 25 -3.52 0.76 -6.04
C GLU A 25 -2.64 -0.25 -5.29
N CYS A 26 -2.67 -0.16 -3.96
CA CYS A 26 -1.83 -0.97 -3.10
C CYS A 26 -2.58 -2.23 -2.64
N LEU A 27 -2.07 -3.38 -3.04
CA LEU A 27 -2.49 -4.71 -2.63
C LEU A 27 -1.76 -5.11 -1.34
N VAL A 28 -2.53 -5.44 -0.31
CA VAL A 28 -1.99 -6.04 0.93
C VAL A 28 -2.14 -7.55 0.84
N LEU A 29 -1.01 -8.26 0.77
CA LEU A 29 -0.96 -9.71 0.70
C LEU A 29 -0.48 -10.30 2.02
N ARG A 30 -1.15 -11.38 2.43
CA ARG A 30 -0.79 -12.17 3.61
C ARG A 30 -0.41 -13.58 3.18
N ILE A 31 0.84 -13.93 3.37
CA ILE A 31 1.40 -15.23 3.01
C ILE A 31 1.69 -15.98 4.32
N PRO A 32 1.00 -17.09 4.61
CA PRO A 32 1.31 -17.90 5.77
C PRO A 32 2.68 -18.55 5.58
N ASP A 33 3.63 -18.26 6.48
CA ASP A 33 5.00 -18.75 6.40
C ASP A 33 5.40 -19.40 7.74
N PHE A 34 5.66 -20.71 7.70
CA PHE A 34 5.89 -21.55 8.90
C PHE A 34 7.11 -21.10 9.71
N VAL A 35 8.05 -20.44 9.07
CA VAL A 35 9.10 -19.63 9.68
C VAL A 35 9.07 -18.38 8.81
N CYS A 36 8.82 -17.20 9.38
CA CYS A 36 8.83 -15.95 8.62
C CYS A 36 10.18 -15.26 8.84
N PRO A 37 11.29 -15.73 8.24
CA PRO A 37 12.50 -14.94 8.23
C PRO A 37 12.27 -13.77 7.27
N PHE A 38 12.45 -12.56 7.79
CA PHE A 38 12.33 -11.31 7.03
C PHE A 38 12.94 -11.36 5.61
N PRO A 39 14.15 -11.92 5.37
CA PRO A 39 14.71 -11.98 4.02
C PRO A 39 13.90 -12.86 3.04
N ALA A 40 13.34 -13.99 3.48
CA ALA A 40 12.51 -14.83 2.61
C ALA A 40 11.17 -14.15 2.32
N CYS A 41 10.55 -13.55 3.34
CA CYS A 41 9.33 -12.77 3.20
C CYS A 41 9.50 -11.61 2.21
N MET A 42 10.59 -10.84 2.31
CA MET A 42 10.87 -9.76 1.37
C MET A 42 11.05 -10.27 -0.08
N LEU A 43 11.70 -11.41 -0.26
CA LEU A 43 11.90 -12.01 -1.57
C LEU A 43 10.57 -12.47 -2.20
N THR A 44 9.70 -13.15 -1.43
CA THR A 44 8.38 -13.58 -1.91
C THR A 44 7.48 -12.38 -2.23
N CYS A 45 7.52 -11.31 -1.42
CA CYS A 45 6.85 -10.05 -1.74
C CYS A 45 7.34 -9.47 -3.07
N LYS A 46 8.66 -9.46 -3.33
CA LYS A 46 9.23 -8.94 -4.58
C LYS A 46 8.82 -9.75 -5.80
N ILE A 47 8.87 -11.08 -5.73
CA ILE A 47 8.45 -11.96 -6.84
C ILE A 47 6.98 -11.70 -7.17
N ARG A 48 6.15 -11.56 -6.14
CA ARG A 48 4.72 -11.28 -6.32
C ARG A 48 4.48 -9.87 -6.87
N ALA A 49 5.27 -8.88 -6.43
CA ALA A 49 5.17 -7.52 -6.96
C ALA A 49 5.45 -7.47 -8.47
N ILE A 50 6.47 -8.21 -8.93
CA ILE A 50 6.76 -8.37 -10.36
C ILE A 50 5.56 -8.97 -11.11
N GLY A 51 4.92 -10.01 -10.55
CA GLY A 51 3.74 -10.65 -11.16
C GLY A 51 2.51 -9.74 -11.23
N HIS A 52 2.42 -8.73 -10.36
CA HIS A 52 1.34 -7.74 -10.34
C HIS A 52 1.73 -6.40 -10.99
N HIS A 53 2.86 -6.33 -11.71
CA HIS A 53 3.39 -5.08 -12.29
C HIS A 53 3.49 -3.93 -11.27
N GLY A 54 3.79 -4.25 -10.01
CA GLY A 54 3.89 -3.29 -8.93
C GLY A 54 5.23 -3.33 -8.22
N LYS A 55 5.41 -2.42 -7.26
CA LYS A 55 6.57 -2.32 -6.38
C LYS A 55 6.19 -2.67 -4.95
N VAL A 56 7.09 -3.38 -4.26
CA VAL A 56 6.94 -3.62 -2.82
C VAL A 56 7.18 -2.30 -2.09
N LYS A 57 6.13 -1.78 -1.46
CA LYS A 57 6.21 -0.60 -0.58
C LYS A 57 6.72 -0.98 0.79
N GLU A 58 6.23 -2.10 1.33
CA GLU A 58 6.56 -2.54 2.68
C GLU A 58 6.41 -4.05 2.80
N ALA A 59 7.25 -4.68 3.61
CA ALA A 59 7.16 -6.09 3.95
C ALA A 59 7.47 -6.27 5.42
N TRP A 60 6.65 -7.03 6.14
CA TRP A 60 6.86 -7.30 7.56
C TRP A 60 6.31 -8.66 7.96
N CYS A 61 7.02 -9.30 8.89
CA CYS A 61 6.58 -10.54 9.49
C CYS A 61 5.79 -10.25 10.77
N THR A 62 4.58 -10.81 10.86
CA THR A 62 3.80 -10.87 12.09
C THR A 62 3.78 -12.29 12.63
N GLY A 63 3.87 -12.44 13.95
CA GLY A 63 3.90 -13.76 14.62
C GLY A 63 5.30 -14.22 15.00
N LYS A 64 5.37 -15.19 15.93
CA LYS A 64 6.62 -15.80 16.42
C LYS A 64 6.53 -17.32 16.26
N GLY A 65 7.60 -17.97 15.79
CA GLY A 65 7.65 -19.43 15.60
C GLY A 65 6.79 -19.93 14.43
N LEU A 66 6.13 -21.09 14.62
CA LEU A 66 5.33 -21.83 13.61
C LEU A 66 4.07 -21.10 13.10
N LYS A 67 3.82 -19.87 13.54
CA LYS A 67 2.68 -19.02 13.14
C LYS A 67 3.18 -17.70 12.53
N GLY A 68 4.23 -17.76 11.73
CA GLY A 68 4.70 -16.62 10.96
C GLY A 68 3.70 -16.28 9.85
N ILE A 69 3.41 -14.99 9.70
CA ILE A 69 2.65 -14.47 8.57
C ILE A 69 3.50 -13.37 7.95
N CYS A 70 3.87 -13.56 6.70
CA CYS A 70 4.52 -12.55 5.88
C CYS A 70 3.46 -11.62 5.32
N ASN A 71 3.52 -10.34 5.66
CA ASN A 71 2.66 -9.31 5.10
C ASN A 71 3.47 -8.50 4.08
N CYS A 72 2.87 -8.26 2.93
CA CYS A 72 3.45 -7.47 1.85
C CYS A 72 2.46 -6.38 1.46
N THR A 73 2.92 -5.15 1.31
CA THR A 73 2.19 -4.09 0.62
C THR A 73 2.85 -3.89 -0.74
N ILE A 74 2.10 -4.18 -1.80
CA ILE A 74 2.54 -4.03 -3.19
C ILE A 74 1.70 -2.92 -3.79
N CYS A 75 2.33 -1.87 -4.29
CA CYS A 75 1.63 -0.78 -4.96
C CYS A 75 1.86 -0.90 -6.47
N MET A 76 0.78 -0.92 -7.23
CA MET A 76 0.83 -0.98 -8.69
C MET A 76 1.35 0.36 -9.21
N GLU A 77 2.26 0.30 -10.20
CA GLU A 77 2.85 1.47 -10.85
C GLU A 77 2.01 1.97 -12.03
#